data_AF-A0A4Q5X7H3-F1
#
_entry.id   AF-A0A4Q5X7H3-F1
#
_cell.length_a   1.000
_cell.length_b   1.000
_cell.length_c   1.000
_cell.angle_alpha   90.00
_cell.angle_beta   90.00
_cell.angle_gamma   90.00
#
_symmetry.space_group_name_H-M   'P 1'
#
loop_
_entity.id
_entity.type
_entity.pdbx_description
1 polymer ?
#
loop_
_entity_poly.entity_id
_entity_poly.type
_entity_poly.pdbx_seq_one_letter_code
_entity_poly.pdbx_strand_id
1 'polypeptide(L)'
;MQICSLSGNEIFCLQLKGLFPAEIVVGNSVRSLGLAGAIGSGFRSLAGGEVESITSLISEGRHAAIERLTAEARRHGAHGVTGVTTELSSLAGYTEFLSQGTSVYTQGPALPFFTTSASGTELYCHLDAGYTPVGFAMGNVAYALGLGRGITGGLSTLARGEVRQYSEMYNRIRHLALFRLRREAAALGANAVVDVRIDLRPFGPGIVELLMTGTASRHAAFSGDTRDPASIVTSELTGPELFSLAQLGYAPVQLVMATSVYSLGVVGGIGASFAALAKGELRELTELVYGARENCLSLLREEAQSLGAERVVGNRLQIRELSPGLIEVVAVGTAVRRLAGIAPHSAALPVQAVARDDDSLSLSGGGSAGFAGSLAFGAGIERGIQQRVSPSGCFMALVMAGLALIGIVISILVATRH
;
A
#
# COMPACT_ATOMS: atom_id res chain seq x y z
N MET A 1 -22.70 -2.56 26.08
CA MET A 1 -22.50 -3.38 24.87
C MET A 1 -21.45 -2.65 24.05
N GLN A 2 -20.30 -3.27 23.79
CA GLN A 2 -19.21 -2.64 23.05
C GLN A 2 -19.20 -3.12 21.60
N ILE A 3 -19.00 -2.20 20.65
CA ILE A 3 -18.90 -2.49 19.23
C ILE A 3 -17.42 -2.33 18.83
N CYS A 4 -16.70 -3.44 18.68
CA CYS A 4 -15.33 -3.45 18.17
C CYS A 4 -15.28 -3.99 16.74
N SER A 5 -14.31 -3.52 15.94
CA SER A 5 -14.08 -4.00 14.58
C SER A 5 -13.17 -5.23 14.50
N LEU A 6 -12.75 -5.78 15.65
CA LEU A 6 -11.73 -6.82 15.74
C LEU A 6 -12.33 -8.23 15.69
N SER A 7 -11.58 -9.16 15.09
CA SER A 7 -11.91 -10.58 15.09
C SER A 7 -11.71 -11.23 16.46
N GLY A 8 -12.25 -12.44 16.65
CA GLY A 8 -12.00 -13.22 17.86
C GLY A 8 -10.52 -13.56 18.07
N ASN A 9 -9.77 -13.78 16.98
CA ASN A 9 -8.33 -14.06 17.02
C ASN A 9 -7.53 -12.82 17.44
N GLU A 10 -7.92 -11.64 16.97
CA GLU A 10 -7.33 -10.37 17.40
C GLU A 10 -7.58 -10.10 18.88
N ILE A 11 -8.82 -10.26 19.35
CA ILE A 11 -9.16 -10.07 20.77
C ILE A 11 -8.35 -11.03 21.66
N PHE A 12 -8.26 -12.30 21.27
CA PHE A 12 -7.46 -13.30 21.99
C PHE A 12 -5.99 -12.87 22.09
N CYS A 13 -5.39 -12.46 20.98
CA CYS A 13 -3.99 -12.03 20.95
C CYS A 13 -3.74 -10.79 21.80
N LEU A 14 -4.61 -9.78 21.73
CA LEU A 14 -4.50 -8.57 22.54
C LEU A 14 -4.56 -8.89 24.05
N GLN A 15 -5.47 -9.77 24.46
CA GLN A 15 -5.61 -10.14 25.87
C GLN A 15 -4.37 -10.86 26.42
N LEU A 16 -3.65 -11.65 25.60
CA LEU A 16 -2.36 -12.23 26.00
C LEU A 16 -1.29 -11.19 26.32
N LYS A 17 -1.44 -9.95 25.84
CA LYS A 17 -0.58 -8.79 26.18
C LYS A 17 -1.23 -7.83 27.17
N GLY A 18 -2.35 -8.22 27.79
CA GLY A 18 -3.08 -7.38 28.75
C GLY A 18 -3.76 -6.16 28.12
N LEU A 19 -4.01 -6.21 26.81
CA LEU A 19 -4.76 -5.20 26.05
C LEU A 19 -6.20 -5.67 25.86
N PHE A 20 -7.14 -4.83 26.26
CA PHE A 20 -8.57 -5.12 26.22
C PHE A 20 -9.24 -4.17 25.22
N PRO A 21 -9.73 -4.68 24.09
CA PRO A 21 -10.39 -3.85 23.08
C PRO A 21 -11.76 -3.36 23.57
N ALA A 22 -12.21 -2.26 22.98
CA ALA A 22 -13.46 -1.60 23.30
C ALA A 22 -14.09 -0.98 22.06
N GLU A 23 -14.77 0.16 22.20
CA GLU A 23 -15.49 0.80 21.10
C GLU A 23 -14.57 1.17 19.93
N ILE A 24 -15.11 1.02 18.73
CA ILE A 24 -14.61 1.65 17.52
C ILE A 24 -14.57 3.17 17.73
N VAL A 25 -13.48 3.79 17.27
CA VAL A 25 -13.31 5.24 17.27
C VAL A 25 -13.10 5.72 15.85
N VAL A 26 -13.68 6.88 15.55
CA VAL A 26 -13.68 7.41 14.19
C VAL A 26 -13.26 8.88 14.20
N GLY A 27 -12.50 9.26 13.20
CA GLY A 27 -12.15 10.64 12.92
C GLY A 27 -12.40 10.94 11.46
N ASN A 28 -13.09 12.04 11.19
CA ASN A 28 -13.41 12.45 9.83
C ASN A 28 -12.87 13.87 9.60
N SER A 29 -12.30 14.11 8.41
CA SER A 29 -12.03 15.44 7.90
C SER A 29 -12.57 15.58 6.48
N VAL A 30 -13.52 16.48 6.26
CA VAL A 30 -13.97 16.84 4.91
C VAL A 30 -13.26 18.10 4.47
N ARG A 31 -12.61 18.06 3.31
CA ARG A 31 -11.94 19.23 2.71
C ARG A 31 -12.53 19.52 1.32
N SER A 32 -12.82 20.78 1.07
CA SER A 32 -13.12 21.23 -0.29
C SER A 32 -11.84 21.19 -1.11
N LEU A 33 -11.94 20.67 -2.34
CA LEU A 33 -10.85 20.78 -3.30
C LEU A 33 -10.58 22.24 -3.72
N GLY A 34 -11.54 23.17 -3.52
CA GLY A 34 -11.37 24.59 -3.80
C GLY A 34 -10.64 24.89 -5.12
N LEU A 35 -9.72 25.85 -5.09
CA LEU A 35 -8.82 26.17 -6.21
C LEU A 35 -7.96 24.97 -6.64
N ALA A 36 -7.65 24.00 -5.77
CA ALA A 36 -6.85 22.82 -6.13
C ALA A 36 -7.53 21.94 -7.20
N GLY A 37 -8.88 21.93 -7.27
CA GLY A 37 -9.62 21.37 -8.40
C GLY A 37 -9.34 22.08 -9.72
N ALA A 38 -9.13 23.41 -9.69
CA ALA A 38 -8.70 24.18 -10.85
C ALA A 38 -7.22 23.92 -11.20
N ILE A 39 -6.35 23.72 -10.21
CA ILE A 39 -4.92 23.43 -10.44
C ILE A 39 -4.72 22.01 -11.02
N GLY A 40 -5.55 21.02 -10.66
CA GLY A 40 -5.55 19.68 -11.27
C GLY A 40 -5.74 19.70 -12.80
N SER A 41 -6.44 20.71 -13.32
CA SER A 41 -6.58 20.91 -14.78
C SER A 41 -5.34 21.52 -15.45
N GLY A 42 -4.49 22.21 -14.68
CA GLY A 42 -3.23 22.84 -15.10
C GLY A 42 -1.98 21.96 -14.92
N PHE A 43 -2.01 20.97 -14.02
CA PHE A 43 -0.88 20.05 -13.81
C PHE A 43 -0.66 19.05 -14.96
N ARG A 44 -1.57 18.97 -15.94
CA ARG A 44 -1.39 18.16 -17.16
C ARG A 44 -0.14 18.55 -17.98
N SER A 45 0.42 19.73 -17.75
CA SER A 45 1.60 20.25 -18.45
C SER A 45 2.89 20.25 -17.63
N LEU A 46 2.86 19.90 -16.34
CA LEU A 46 4.06 19.94 -15.50
C LEU A 46 4.89 18.66 -15.66
N ALA A 47 6.21 18.86 -15.80
CA ALA A 47 7.19 17.78 -15.83
C ALA A 47 7.02 16.91 -14.58
N GLY A 48 6.97 15.59 -14.76
CA GLY A 48 6.61 14.62 -13.72
C GLY A 48 7.35 14.83 -12.40
N GLY A 49 6.67 14.52 -11.30
CA GLY A 49 7.19 14.75 -9.95
C GLY A 49 6.06 14.97 -8.94
N GLU A 50 6.46 15.25 -7.69
CA GLU A 50 5.53 15.56 -6.61
C GLU A 50 4.72 16.82 -6.92
N VAL A 51 3.41 16.74 -6.69
CA VAL A 51 2.50 17.89 -6.61
C VAL A 51 2.36 18.27 -5.14
N GLU A 52 3.25 19.14 -4.67
CA GLU A 52 3.41 19.44 -3.24
C GLU A 52 2.14 20.00 -2.58
N SER A 53 1.38 20.83 -3.30
CA SER A 53 0.11 21.39 -2.80
C SER A 53 -0.96 20.31 -2.57
N ILE A 54 -1.08 19.35 -3.49
CA ILE A 54 -2.00 18.21 -3.33
C ILE A 54 -1.51 17.29 -2.23
N THR A 55 -0.20 17.04 -2.18
CA THR A 55 0.39 16.21 -1.15
C THR A 55 0.15 16.77 0.24
N SER A 56 0.33 18.07 0.42
CA SER A 56 0.07 18.78 1.68
C SER A 56 -1.42 18.73 2.04
N LEU A 57 -2.33 18.97 1.07
CA LEU A 57 -3.78 18.86 1.30
C LEU A 57 -4.18 17.47 1.80
N ILE A 58 -3.68 16.41 1.16
CA ILE A 58 -3.93 15.02 1.56
C ILE A 58 -3.35 14.75 2.95
N SER A 59 -2.09 15.15 3.17
CA SER A 59 -1.39 14.93 4.43
C SER A 59 -2.12 15.59 5.59
N GLU A 60 -2.44 16.88 5.47
CA GLU A 60 -3.17 17.63 6.50
C GLU A 60 -4.61 17.11 6.71
N GLY A 61 -5.25 16.61 5.65
CA GLY A 61 -6.57 15.99 5.72
C GLY A 61 -6.56 14.73 6.58
N ARG A 62 -5.61 13.83 6.32
CA ARG A 62 -5.42 12.59 7.10
C ARG A 62 -5.02 12.90 8.55
N HIS A 63 -4.07 13.82 8.78
CA HIS A 63 -3.68 14.22 10.13
C HIS A 63 -4.87 14.74 10.94
N ALA A 64 -5.69 15.64 10.37
CA ALA A 64 -6.87 16.16 11.06
C ALA A 64 -7.90 15.06 11.39
N ALA A 65 -8.05 14.05 10.54
CA ALA A 65 -8.90 12.89 10.82
C ALA A 65 -8.31 12.03 11.97
N ILE A 66 -7.01 11.72 11.94
CA ILE A 66 -6.32 10.94 12.97
C ILE A 66 -6.32 11.66 14.33
N GLU A 67 -6.15 12.98 14.34
CA GLU A 67 -6.24 13.80 15.56
C GLU A 67 -7.63 13.72 16.19
N ARG A 68 -8.70 13.76 15.38
CA ARG A 68 -10.08 13.62 15.88
C ARG A 68 -10.35 12.22 16.43
N LEU A 69 -9.88 11.18 15.73
CA LEU A 69 -9.92 9.79 16.22
C LEU A 69 -9.19 9.65 17.56
N THR A 70 -8.00 10.25 17.68
CA THR A 70 -7.19 10.23 18.90
C THR A 70 -7.88 10.96 20.05
N ALA A 71 -8.46 12.13 19.77
CA ALA A 71 -9.21 12.89 20.76
C ALA A 71 -10.43 12.11 21.25
N GLU A 72 -11.14 11.42 20.36
CA GLU A 72 -12.26 10.56 20.72
C GLU A 72 -11.85 9.40 21.62
N ALA A 73 -10.80 8.66 21.25
CA ALA A 73 -10.26 7.57 22.07
C ALA A 73 -9.86 8.05 23.47
N ARG A 74 -9.18 9.19 23.55
CA ARG A 74 -8.78 9.80 24.84
C ARG A 74 -9.98 10.24 25.68
N ARG A 75 -11.02 10.81 25.06
CA ARG A 75 -12.27 11.18 25.78
C ARG A 75 -12.94 9.96 26.40
N HIS A 76 -12.84 8.79 25.78
CA HIS A 76 -13.38 7.55 26.32
C HIS A 76 -12.44 6.89 27.34
N GLY A 77 -11.25 7.46 27.60
CA GLY A 77 -10.28 6.92 28.55
C GLY A 77 -9.43 5.78 28.00
N ALA A 78 -9.41 5.58 26.68
CA ALA A 78 -8.58 4.57 26.05
C ALA A 78 -7.08 4.86 26.25
N HIS A 79 -6.29 3.79 26.35
CA HIS A 79 -4.84 3.84 26.46
C HIS A 79 -4.15 3.72 25.09
N GLY A 80 -4.90 3.39 24.05
CA GLY A 80 -4.43 3.47 22.68
C GLY A 80 -5.50 3.10 21.68
N VAL A 81 -5.14 3.11 20.39
CA VAL A 81 -6.01 2.67 19.29
C VAL A 81 -5.23 1.72 18.39
N THR A 82 -5.80 0.55 18.13
CA THR A 82 -5.23 -0.47 17.24
C THR A 82 -6.00 -0.56 15.93
N GLY A 83 -5.34 -1.08 14.89
CA GLY A 83 -5.94 -1.26 13.56
C GLY A 83 -6.32 0.07 12.92
N VAL A 84 -5.53 1.13 13.13
CA VAL A 84 -5.83 2.44 12.56
C VAL A 84 -5.68 2.36 11.05
N THR A 85 -6.79 2.60 10.34
CA THR A 85 -6.81 2.75 8.89
C THR A 85 -7.15 4.17 8.51
N THR A 86 -6.68 4.61 7.35
CA THR A 86 -7.00 5.93 6.80
C THR A 86 -7.41 5.79 5.34
N GLU A 87 -8.62 6.23 5.05
CA GLU A 87 -9.27 6.14 3.76
C GLU A 87 -9.56 7.53 3.21
N LEU A 88 -9.62 7.59 1.88
CA LEU A 88 -9.93 8.80 1.15
C LEU A 88 -11.08 8.45 0.21
N SER A 89 -12.16 9.21 0.33
CA SER A 89 -13.33 9.10 -0.55
C SER A 89 -13.62 10.47 -1.17
N SER A 90 -14.29 10.46 -2.32
CA SER A 90 -14.83 11.67 -2.94
C SER A 90 -16.33 11.70 -2.70
N LEU A 91 -16.82 12.73 -2.02
CA LEU A 91 -18.23 12.90 -1.70
C LEU A 91 -18.70 14.27 -2.16
N ALA A 92 -19.59 14.30 -3.17
CA ALA A 92 -20.22 15.52 -3.67
C ALA A 92 -19.23 16.67 -4.02
N GLY A 93 -18.05 16.34 -4.56
CA GLY A 93 -17.01 17.32 -4.92
C GLY A 93 -16.08 17.74 -3.78
N TYR A 94 -16.28 17.19 -2.58
CA TYR A 94 -15.36 17.27 -1.46
C TYR A 94 -14.50 16.01 -1.38
N THR A 95 -13.32 16.14 -0.79
CA THR A 95 -12.49 15.00 -0.38
C THR A 95 -12.74 14.75 1.10
N GLU A 96 -13.22 13.55 1.41
CA GLU A 96 -13.38 13.08 2.78
C GLU A 96 -12.19 12.19 3.14
N PHE A 97 -11.60 12.48 4.30
CA PHE A 97 -10.56 11.69 4.94
C PHE A 97 -11.19 11.03 6.16
N LEU A 98 -11.34 9.71 6.11
CA LEU A 98 -11.89 8.91 7.19
C LEU A 98 -10.78 8.12 7.83
N SER A 99 -10.61 8.24 9.14
CA SER A 99 -9.71 7.39 9.92
C SER A 99 -10.51 6.65 10.99
N GLN A 100 -10.27 5.36 11.14
CA GLN A 100 -11.00 4.51 12.08
C GLN A 100 -10.06 3.49 12.72
N GLY A 101 -10.42 3.01 13.90
CA GLY A 101 -9.70 1.95 14.61
C GLY A 101 -10.44 1.52 15.86
N THR A 102 -9.90 0.55 16.59
CA THR A 102 -10.50 0.06 17.83
C THR A 102 -9.71 0.55 19.04
N SER A 103 -10.39 1.18 20.00
CA SER A 103 -9.77 1.61 21.26
C SER A 103 -9.34 0.42 22.11
N VAL A 104 -8.23 0.55 22.82
CA VAL A 104 -7.72 -0.49 23.74
C VAL A 104 -7.42 0.10 25.12
N TYR A 105 -7.64 -0.72 26.15
CA TYR A 105 -7.32 -0.42 27.55
C TYR A 105 -6.27 -1.40 28.07
N THR A 106 -5.41 -0.95 28.96
CA THR A 106 -4.40 -1.80 29.63
C THR A 106 -4.84 -2.09 31.07
N GLN A 107 -4.69 -3.33 31.54
CA GLN A 107 -4.86 -3.67 32.98
C GLN A 107 -3.52 -3.70 33.77
N GLY A 108 -2.42 -3.25 33.16
CA GLY A 108 -1.07 -3.26 33.72
C GLY A 108 -0.41 -1.87 33.77
N PRO A 109 0.94 -1.76 33.80
CA PRO A 109 1.64 -0.49 33.70
C PRO A 109 1.16 0.25 32.46
N ALA A 110 0.64 1.46 32.62
CA ALA A 110 0.08 2.21 31.52
C ALA A 110 1.18 2.50 30.49
N LEU A 111 1.06 1.94 29.29
CA LEU A 111 1.77 2.46 28.14
C LEU A 111 1.34 3.93 27.95
N PRO A 112 2.24 4.84 27.56
CA PRO A 112 1.82 6.12 27.03
C PRO A 112 0.78 5.91 25.93
N PHE A 113 -0.16 6.83 25.79
CA PHE A 113 -1.19 6.72 24.75
C PHE A 113 -0.53 6.51 23.39
N PHE A 114 -0.94 5.45 22.68
CA PHE A 114 -0.39 5.10 21.38
C PHE A 114 -1.49 4.93 20.33
N THR A 115 -1.11 5.06 19.07
CA THR A 115 -1.91 4.61 17.93
C THR A 115 -1.05 3.64 17.11
N THR A 116 -1.67 2.70 16.40
CA THR A 116 -0.94 1.71 15.60
C THR A 116 -1.74 1.31 14.37
N SER A 117 -1.06 1.16 13.22
CA SER A 117 -1.66 0.61 12.01
C SER A 117 -1.90 -0.90 12.13
N ALA A 118 -1.12 -1.56 12.98
CA ALA A 118 -1.17 -3.00 13.20
C ALA A 118 -2.56 -3.46 13.67
N SER A 119 -3.02 -4.58 13.12
CA SER A 119 -4.15 -5.35 13.63
C SER A 119 -3.90 -5.84 15.06
N GLY A 120 -4.89 -6.42 15.72
CA GLY A 120 -4.70 -6.99 17.07
C GLY A 120 -3.67 -8.13 17.10
N THR A 121 -3.64 -8.96 16.05
CA THR A 121 -2.67 -10.06 15.90
C THR A 121 -1.26 -9.55 15.58
N GLU A 122 -1.14 -8.54 14.72
CA GLU A 122 0.15 -7.91 14.38
C GLU A 122 0.72 -7.16 15.58
N LEU A 123 -0.12 -6.43 16.32
CA LEU A 123 0.28 -5.72 17.54
C LEU A 123 0.80 -6.70 18.61
N TYR A 124 0.16 -7.85 18.77
CA TYR A 124 0.69 -8.92 19.63
C TYR A 124 2.11 -9.31 19.21
N CYS A 125 2.33 -9.55 17.91
CA CYS A 125 3.63 -9.94 17.39
C CYS A 125 4.69 -8.85 17.58
N HIS A 126 4.33 -7.58 17.37
CA HIS A 126 5.22 -6.44 17.61
C HIS A 126 5.68 -6.40 19.08
N LEU A 127 4.72 -6.45 20.01
CA LEU A 127 4.99 -6.45 21.45
C LEU A 127 5.80 -7.67 21.89
N ASP A 128 5.54 -8.83 21.29
CA ASP A 128 6.31 -10.04 21.56
C ASP A 128 7.74 -9.94 21.01
N ALA A 129 7.93 -9.38 19.82
CA ALA A 129 9.24 -9.11 19.22
C ALA A 129 9.98 -7.90 19.85
N GLY A 130 9.47 -7.31 20.94
CA GLY A 130 10.12 -6.22 21.67
C GLY A 130 9.84 -4.81 21.15
N TYR A 131 8.94 -4.64 20.18
CA TYR A 131 8.54 -3.35 19.63
C TYR A 131 7.36 -2.78 20.42
N THR A 132 7.60 -1.67 21.12
CA THR A 132 6.56 -0.95 21.85
C THR A 132 5.98 0.15 20.97
N PRO A 133 4.67 0.16 20.68
CA PRO A 133 4.06 1.16 19.81
C PRO A 133 4.11 2.54 20.46
N VAL A 134 4.30 3.57 19.63
CA VAL A 134 4.30 4.98 20.03
C VAL A 134 3.20 5.73 19.29
N GLY A 135 3.04 5.48 17.99
CA GLY A 135 2.03 6.14 17.18
C GLY A 135 1.90 5.56 15.78
N PHE A 136 0.75 5.80 15.16
CA PHE A 136 0.55 5.63 13.74
C PHE A 136 1.40 6.67 13.02
N ALA A 137 2.20 6.23 12.05
CA ALA A 137 2.99 7.13 11.21
C ALA A 137 2.63 6.92 9.75
N MET A 138 2.66 8.02 8.99
CA MET A 138 2.48 7.97 7.54
C MET A 138 3.51 8.81 6.77
N GLY A 139 3.64 8.51 5.49
CA GLY A 139 4.45 9.28 4.55
C GLY A 139 3.77 9.25 3.19
N ASN A 140 3.24 10.38 2.74
CA ASN A 140 2.53 10.48 1.47
C ASN A 140 3.25 11.37 0.47
N VAL A 141 3.12 11.02 -0.81
CA VAL A 141 3.55 11.82 -1.97
C VAL A 141 2.48 11.70 -3.05
N ALA A 142 1.81 12.80 -3.39
CA ALA A 142 0.97 12.88 -4.58
C ALA A 142 1.83 13.31 -5.75
N TYR A 143 1.81 12.58 -6.85
CA TYR A 143 2.61 12.89 -8.03
C TYR A 143 1.78 12.76 -9.30
N ALA A 144 2.10 13.58 -10.30
CA ALA A 144 1.45 13.55 -11.59
C ALA A 144 2.09 12.50 -12.50
N LEU A 145 1.27 11.64 -13.10
CA LEU A 145 1.67 10.75 -14.18
C LEU A 145 1.82 11.57 -15.47
N GLY A 146 2.99 12.19 -15.64
CA GLY A 146 3.36 13.00 -16.81
C GLY A 146 3.57 12.22 -18.11
N LEU A 147 2.81 11.14 -18.33
CA LEU A 147 2.91 10.25 -19.49
C LEU A 147 2.19 10.89 -20.68
N GLY A 148 2.87 11.81 -21.38
CA GLY A 148 2.44 12.13 -22.74
C GLY A 148 2.96 13.40 -23.40
N ARG A 149 3.38 14.45 -22.67
CA ARG A 149 3.72 15.73 -23.34
C ARG A 149 4.88 16.57 -22.77
N GLY A 150 5.36 16.32 -21.54
CA GLY A 150 6.15 17.31 -20.81
C GLY A 150 7.68 17.15 -20.75
N ILE A 151 8.25 15.97 -21.02
CA ILE A 151 9.68 15.71 -20.78
C ILE A 151 10.37 15.34 -22.08
N THR A 152 10.58 16.29 -23.01
CA THR A 152 11.48 16.13 -24.18
C THR A 152 11.35 14.80 -24.97
N GLY A 153 10.19 14.14 -24.88
CA GLY A 153 10.14 12.67 -24.82
C GLY A 153 9.30 12.04 -25.92
N GLY A 154 9.08 12.78 -27.02
CA GLY A 154 8.63 12.17 -28.26
C GLY A 154 9.67 11.20 -28.84
N LEU A 155 10.95 11.26 -28.39
CA LEU A 155 12.03 10.38 -28.84
C LEU A 155 12.44 9.29 -27.84
N SER A 156 12.35 9.51 -26.52
CA SER A 156 12.86 8.55 -25.52
C SER A 156 11.99 7.30 -25.37
N THR A 157 10.70 7.39 -25.70
CA THR A 157 9.79 6.23 -25.82
C THR A 157 9.93 5.50 -27.17
N LEU A 158 10.68 6.06 -28.12
CA LEU A 158 11.00 5.38 -29.39
C LEU A 158 12.20 4.45 -29.23
N ALA A 159 13.14 4.81 -28.36
CA ALA A 159 14.30 3.99 -28.04
C ALA A 159 13.93 2.85 -27.08
N ARG A 160 14.27 1.62 -27.47
CA ARG A 160 14.07 0.43 -26.65
C ARG A 160 15.10 0.38 -25.51
N GLY A 161 14.67 0.01 -24.30
CA GLY A 161 15.53 -0.11 -23.12
C GLY A 161 15.06 0.71 -21.92
N GLU A 162 15.94 0.90 -20.94
CA GLU A 162 15.60 1.63 -19.72
C GLU A 162 15.36 3.12 -20.01
N VAL A 163 14.23 3.63 -19.56
CA VAL A 163 13.92 5.06 -19.55
C VAL A 163 14.37 5.64 -18.21
N ARG A 164 15.68 5.91 -18.10
CA ARG A 164 16.34 6.32 -16.83
C ARG A 164 15.66 7.49 -16.13
N GLN A 165 15.18 8.49 -16.87
CA GLN A 165 14.50 9.64 -16.27
C GLN A 165 13.22 9.23 -15.51
N TYR A 166 12.47 8.25 -16.03
CA TYR A 166 11.31 7.71 -15.33
C TYR A 166 11.75 6.84 -14.16
N SER A 167 12.72 5.92 -14.35
CA SER A 167 13.26 5.12 -13.24
C SER A 167 13.67 6.02 -12.05
N GLU A 168 14.46 7.07 -12.31
CA GLU A 168 14.96 8.02 -11.30
C GLU A 168 13.83 8.81 -10.63
N MET A 169 12.84 9.28 -11.40
CA MET A 169 11.67 9.97 -10.85
C MET A 169 10.89 9.08 -9.88
N TYR A 170 10.59 7.85 -10.29
CA TYR A 170 9.84 6.89 -9.49
C TYR A 170 10.60 6.48 -8.22
N ASN A 171 11.92 6.24 -8.31
CA ASN A 171 12.75 5.98 -7.14
C ASN A 171 12.76 7.18 -6.18
N ARG A 172 12.93 8.41 -6.70
CA ARG A 172 12.89 9.64 -5.88
C ARG A 172 11.57 9.79 -5.11
N ILE A 173 10.43 9.54 -5.77
CA ILE A 173 9.11 9.60 -5.13
C ILE A 173 9.00 8.60 -3.96
N ARG A 174 9.43 7.35 -4.18
CA ARG A 174 9.39 6.29 -3.16
C ARG A 174 10.30 6.62 -1.96
N HIS A 175 11.54 7.06 -2.20
CA HIS A 175 12.44 7.47 -1.11
C HIS A 175 11.94 8.71 -0.37
N LEU A 176 11.28 9.65 -1.06
CA LEU A 176 10.69 10.82 -0.43
C LEU A 176 9.54 10.45 0.51
N ALA A 177 8.66 9.54 0.11
CA ALA A 177 7.59 9.04 0.97
C ALA A 177 8.15 8.30 2.19
N LEU A 178 9.16 7.45 2.00
CA LEU A 178 9.86 6.78 3.10
C LEU A 178 10.52 7.78 4.05
N PHE A 179 11.15 8.83 3.51
CA PHE A 179 11.73 9.90 4.32
C PHE A 179 10.66 10.61 5.17
N ARG A 180 9.48 10.89 4.60
CA ARG A 180 8.37 11.52 5.34
C ARG A 180 7.84 10.61 6.44
N LEU A 181 7.68 9.32 6.16
CA LEU A 181 7.31 8.31 7.16
C LEU A 181 8.29 8.30 8.34
N ARG A 182 9.60 8.27 8.05
CA ARG A 182 10.64 8.32 9.09
C ARG A 182 10.65 9.64 9.85
N ARG A 183 10.40 10.76 9.17
CA ARG A 183 10.32 12.09 9.80
C ARG A 183 9.16 12.17 10.78
N GLU A 184 8.00 11.61 10.43
CA GLU A 184 6.84 11.54 11.30
C GLU A 184 7.12 10.66 12.53
N ALA A 185 7.71 9.48 12.32
CA ALA A 185 8.13 8.60 13.41
C ALA A 185 9.16 9.25 14.35
N ALA A 186 10.13 9.98 13.80
CA ALA A 186 11.11 10.74 14.59
C ALA A 186 10.45 11.85 15.42
N ALA A 187 9.44 12.53 14.87
CA ALA A 187 8.66 13.54 15.60
C ALA A 187 7.86 12.95 16.77
N LEU A 188 7.40 11.69 16.63
CA LEU A 188 6.81 10.90 17.72
C LEU A 188 7.87 10.36 18.71
N GLY A 189 9.15 10.51 18.37
CA GLY A 189 10.29 10.01 19.12
C GLY A 189 10.53 8.51 18.98
N ALA A 190 9.88 7.83 18.04
CA ALA A 190 10.14 6.41 17.77
C ALA A 190 11.58 6.19 17.25
N ASN A 191 12.06 4.93 17.30
CA ASN A 191 13.32 4.54 16.65
C ASN A 191 13.14 3.50 15.55
N ALA A 192 11.89 3.06 15.33
CA ALA A 192 11.52 2.19 14.23
C ALA A 192 10.12 2.51 13.70
N VAL A 193 9.84 2.15 12.45
CA VAL A 193 8.49 2.01 11.89
C VAL A 193 8.36 0.59 11.34
N VAL A 194 7.48 -0.18 11.94
CA VAL A 194 7.25 -1.59 11.59
C VAL A 194 5.87 -1.78 10.96
N ASP A 195 5.70 -2.91 10.27
CA ASP A 195 4.51 -3.21 9.47
C ASP A 195 4.17 -2.08 8.49
N VAL A 196 5.20 -1.62 7.76
CA VAL A 196 5.02 -0.57 6.77
C VAL A 196 4.21 -1.10 5.60
N ARG A 197 3.06 -0.48 5.35
CA ARG A 197 2.19 -0.75 4.20
C ARG A 197 2.34 0.35 3.16
N ILE A 198 2.49 -0.02 1.90
CA ILE A 198 2.63 0.92 0.78
C ILE A 198 1.38 0.80 -0.09
N ASP A 199 0.66 1.89 -0.30
CA ASP A 199 -0.52 1.96 -1.15
C ASP A 199 -0.30 2.95 -2.28
N LEU A 200 -0.77 2.60 -3.47
CA LEU A 200 -0.86 3.51 -4.61
C LEU A 200 -2.33 3.77 -4.91
N ARG A 201 -2.77 5.01 -4.69
CA ARG A 201 -4.18 5.41 -4.76
C ARG A 201 -4.38 6.50 -5.82
N PRO A 202 -5.24 6.32 -6.82
CA PRO A 202 -5.58 7.39 -7.74
C PRO A 202 -6.21 8.58 -7.00
N PHE A 203 -5.77 9.80 -7.32
CA PHE A 203 -6.33 11.05 -6.76
C PHE A 203 -6.81 11.95 -7.90
N GLY A 204 -7.99 11.63 -8.44
CA GLY A 204 -8.50 12.30 -9.63
C GLY A 204 -7.68 12.00 -10.90
N PRO A 205 -7.90 12.76 -11.99
CA PRO A 205 -7.29 12.47 -13.28
C PRO A 205 -5.78 12.71 -13.31
N GLY A 206 -5.00 11.66 -13.56
CA GLY A 206 -3.57 11.75 -13.83
C GLY A 206 -2.67 12.01 -12.61
N ILE A 207 -3.21 11.98 -11.39
CA ILE A 207 -2.45 12.09 -10.15
C ILE A 207 -2.60 10.80 -9.36
N VAL A 208 -1.51 10.34 -8.76
CA VAL A 208 -1.47 9.18 -7.88
C VAL A 208 -0.87 9.59 -6.54
N GLU A 209 -1.56 9.24 -5.46
CA GLU A 209 -1.02 9.25 -4.10
C GLU A 209 -0.24 7.94 -3.89
N LEU A 210 1.06 8.06 -3.61
CA LEU A 210 1.79 7.01 -2.91
C LEU A 210 1.70 7.29 -1.42
N LEU A 211 1.13 6.36 -0.67
CA LEU A 211 0.94 6.45 0.78
C LEU A 211 1.71 5.29 1.43
N MET A 212 2.60 5.62 2.36
CA MET A 212 3.17 4.65 3.28
C MET A 212 2.55 4.85 4.65
N THR A 213 2.13 3.77 5.30
CA THR A 213 1.61 3.80 6.68
C THR A 213 2.32 2.73 7.49
N GLY A 214 2.44 2.91 8.79
CA GLY A 214 3.05 1.91 9.65
C GLY A 214 2.94 2.27 11.12
N THR A 215 3.52 1.41 11.96
CA THR A 215 3.51 1.59 13.41
C THR A 215 4.86 2.11 13.88
N ALA A 216 4.93 3.40 14.19
CA ALA A 216 6.09 3.99 14.83
C ALA A 216 6.25 3.38 16.23
N SER A 217 7.39 2.75 16.48
CA SER A 217 7.67 1.93 17.65
C SER A 217 9.03 2.24 18.25
N ARG A 218 9.21 1.87 19.52
CA ARG A 218 10.50 1.81 20.20
C ARG A 218 10.95 0.37 20.38
N HIS A 219 12.20 0.09 20.06
CA HIS A 219 12.87 -1.15 20.39
C HIS A 219 14.19 -0.87 21.09
N ALA A 220 14.47 -1.55 22.21
CA ALA A 220 15.63 -1.26 23.07
C ALA A 220 16.99 -1.51 22.40
N ALA A 221 17.06 -2.48 21.48
CA ALA A 221 18.30 -2.79 20.74
C ALA A 221 18.70 -1.71 19.71
N PHE A 222 17.80 -0.78 19.37
CA PHE A 222 18.10 0.30 18.42
C PHE A 222 18.56 1.55 19.15
N SER A 223 19.84 1.90 18.97
CA SER A 223 20.50 3.04 19.61
C SER A 223 20.59 4.30 18.74
N GLY A 224 19.87 4.36 17.61
CA GLY A 224 19.85 5.53 16.73
C GLY A 224 19.28 6.79 17.41
N ASP A 225 19.70 7.97 16.95
CA ASP A 225 19.12 9.24 17.43
C ASP A 225 17.68 9.35 16.95
N THR A 226 16.72 9.20 17.87
CA THR A 226 15.28 9.25 17.57
C THR A 226 14.82 10.57 16.95
N ARG A 227 15.65 11.62 16.94
CA ARG A 227 15.36 12.91 16.30
C ARG A 227 15.83 12.97 14.84
N ASP A 228 16.74 12.10 14.43
CA ASP A 228 17.23 12.03 13.05
C ASP A 228 16.40 11.01 12.25
N PRO A 229 15.60 11.46 11.26
CA PRO A 229 14.84 10.57 10.39
C PRO A 229 15.71 9.54 9.67
N ALA A 230 16.98 9.83 9.40
CA ALA A 230 17.86 8.90 8.72
C ALA A 230 18.19 7.66 9.58
N SER A 231 18.14 7.80 10.90
CA SER A 231 18.45 6.72 11.84
C SER A 231 17.25 5.82 12.19
N ILE A 232 16.05 6.21 11.78
CA ILE A 232 14.82 5.46 12.04
C ILE A 232 14.80 4.19 11.20
N VAL A 233 14.76 3.04 11.88
CA VAL A 233 14.62 1.73 11.25
C VAL A 233 13.25 1.61 10.59
N THR A 234 13.16 1.01 9.41
CA THR A 234 11.87 0.76 8.75
C THR A 234 11.77 -0.68 8.25
N SER A 235 10.55 -1.22 8.22
CA SER A 235 10.30 -2.60 7.81
C SER A 235 8.87 -2.81 7.34
N GLU A 236 8.68 -3.36 6.14
CA GLU A 236 7.38 -3.82 5.62
C GLU A 236 7.04 -5.27 5.99
N LEU A 237 7.93 -5.95 6.71
CA LEU A 237 7.64 -7.26 7.29
C LEU A 237 6.42 -7.20 8.20
N THR A 238 5.55 -8.18 8.04
CA THR A 238 4.39 -8.40 8.90
C THR A 238 4.82 -8.75 10.32
N GLY A 239 3.91 -8.61 11.29
CA GLY A 239 4.15 -8.99 12.68
C GLY A 239 4.76 -10.40 12.84
N PRO A 240 4.17 -11.46 12.24
CA PRO A 240 4.73 -12.82 12.32
C PRO A 240 6.12 -12.96 11.69
N GLU A 241 6.41 -12.24 10.60
CA GLU A 241 7.73 -12.22 9.98
C GLU A 241 8.77 -11.54 10.87
N LEU A 242 8.42 -10.41 11.49
CA LEU A 242 9.28 -9.73 12.47
C LEU A 242 9.61 -10.62 13.67
N PHE A 243 8.61 -11.30 14.23
CA PHE A 243 8.82 -12.28 15.29
C PHE A 243 9.77 -13.40 14.84
N SER A 244 9.55 -13.96 13.66
CA SER A 244 10.35 -15.08 13.14
C SER A 244 11.80 -14.68 12.89
N LEU A 245 12.05 -13.47 12.38
CA LEU A 245 13.41 -12.97 12.22
C LEU A 245 14.06 -12.64 13.56
N ALA A 246 13.30 -12.12 14.52
CA ALA A 246 13.81 -11.87 15.86
C ALA A 246 14.27 -13.18 16.53
N GLN A 247 13.56 -14.30 16.35
CA GLN A 247 14.01 -15.62 16.83
C GLN A 247 15.36 -16.04 16.25
N LEU A 248 15.65 -15.61 15.01
CA LEU A 248 16.91 -15.89 14.34
C LEU A 248 18.00 -14.86 14.66
N GLY A 249 17.71 -13.86 15.50
CA GLY A 249 18.61 -12.75 15.85
C GLY A 249 18.80 -11.72 14.74
N TYR A 250 17.90 -11.67 13.75
CA TYR A 250 17.91 -10.65 12.70
C TYR A 250 17.00 -9.49 13.07
N ALA A 251 17.49 -8.28 12.84
CA ALA A 251 16.73 -7.05 12.95
C ALA A 251 16.57 -6.36 11.59
N PRO A 252 15.45 -5.66 11.38
CA PRO A 252 15.32 -4.72 10.27
C PRO A 252 16.34 -3.58 10.38
N VAL A 253 16.77 -3.12 9.22
CA VAL A 253 17.59 -1.92 9.03
C VAL A 253 16.75 -0.86 8.34
N GLN A 254 16.21 -1.18 7.16
CA GLN A 254 15.38 -0.26 6.39
C GLN A 254 14.53 -1.02 5.38
N LEU A 255 13.34 -0.50 5.12
CA LEU A 255 12.59 -0.75 3.89
C LEU A 255 13.40 -0.21 2.72
N VAL A 256 13.76 -1.10 1.78
CA VAL A 256 14.48 -0.79 0.54
C VAL A 256 13.55 -0.99 -0.65
N MET A 257 13.70 -0.13 -1.65
CA MET A 257 12.83 -0.14 -2.82
C MET A 257 13.61 0.26 -4.06
N ALA A 258 13.40 -0.48 -5.14
CA ALA A 258 13.96 -0.16 -6.43
C ALA A 258 12.90 -0.20 -7.51
N THR A 259 13.06 0.64 -8.52
CA THR A 259 12.20 0.71 -9.68
C THR A 259 13.03 0.91 -10.93
N SER A 260 12.70 0.14 -11.96
CA SER A 260 13.25 0.32 -13.30
C SER A 260 12.12 0.38 -14.32
N VAL A 261 12.11 1.43 -15.14
CA VAL A 261 11.11 1.66 -16.18
C VAL A 261 11.71 1.40 -17.53
N TYR A 262 11.10 0.54 -18.34
CA TYR A 262 11.61 0.16 -19.64
C TYR A 262 10.58 0.43 -20.74
N SER A 263 11.05 1.02 -21.84
CA SER A 263 10.27 1.12 -23.06
C SER A 263 10.49 -0.12 -23.92
N LEU A 264 9.39 -0.70 -24.39
CA LEU A 264 9.36 -1.73 -25.42
C LEU A 264 9.66 -1.15 -26.82
N GLY A 265 9.79 0.19 -26.95
CA GLY A 265 9.97 0.91 -28.21
C GLY A 265 8.71 0.93 -29.07
N VAL A 266 8.76 1.61 -30.23
CA VAL A 266 7.70 1.52 -31.26
C VAL A 266 7.80 0.19 -31.98
N VAL A 267 7.41 -0.86 -31.25
CA VAL A 267 6.96 -2.12 -31.82
C VAL A 267 5.43 -2.12 -31.90
N GLY A 268 4.74 -1.08 -31.39
CA GLY A 268 3.28 -0.96 -31.37
C GLY A 268 2.58 -0.64 -32.70
N GLY A 269 3.29 -0.09 -33.69
CA GLY A 269 2.67 0.27 -34.99
C GLY A 269 2.84 -0.79 -36.08
N ILE A 270 4.00 -1.45 -36.12
CA ILE A 270 4.34 -2.46 -37.13
C ILE A 270 4.49 -3.84 -36.50
N GLY A 271 5.07 -3.95 -35.29
CA GLY A 271 5.29 -5.25 -34.63
C GLY A 271 4.11 -5.83 -33.85
N ALA A 272 3.19 -5.00 -33.33
CA ALA A 272 1.93 -5.47 -32.73
C ALA A 272 1.03 -6.16 -33.76
N SER A 273 1.09 -5.70 -35.02
CA SER A 273 0.48 -6.33 -36.19
C SER A 273 1.07 -7.72 -36.47
N PHE A 274 2.36 -7.93 -36.18
CA PHE A 274 3.03 -9.23 -36.29
C PHE A 274 2.87 -10.11 -35.03
N ALA A 275 2.76 -9.52 -33.83
CA ALA A 275 2.52 -10.24 -32.58
C ALA A 275 1.11 -10.88 -32.54
N ALA A 276 0.11 -10.26 -33.19
CA ALA A 276 -1.21 -10.87 -33.38
C ALA A 276 -1.18 -12.12 -34.27
N LEU A 277 -0.12 -12.32 -35.07
CA LEU A 277 0.11 -13.48 -35.93
C LEU A 277 1.10 -14.49 -35.32
N ALA A 278 1.89 -14.09 -34.32
CA ALA A 278 2.94 -14.90 -33.73
C ALA A 278 2.41 -15.76 -32.58
N LYS A 279 2.18 -17.05 -32.85
CA LYS A 279 1.96 -18.06 -31.81
C LYS A 279 3.31 -18.54 -31.28
N GLY A 280 3.78 -18.01 -30.14
CA GLY A 280 5.06 -18.41 -29.55
C GLY A 280 5.61 -17.38 -28.55
N GLU A 281 6.78 -17.69 -27.98
CA GLU A 281 7.49 -16.77 -27.09
C GLU A 281 8.07 -15.59 -27.88
N LEU A 282 7.74 -14.38 -27.45
CA LEU A 282 8.38 -13.16 -27.95
C LEU A 282 9.71 -12.96 -27.20
N ARG A 283 10.73 -13.75 -27.57
CA ARG A 283 12.05 -13.79 -26.90
C ARG A 283 12.62 -12.42 -26.57
N GLU A 284 12.46 -11.47 -27.48
CA GLU A 284 12.91 -10.09 -27.33
C GLU A 284 12.22 -9.33 -26.18
N LEU A 285 10.91 -9.55 -25.98
CA LEU A 285 10.18 -8.98 -24.85
C LEU A 285 10.54 -9.72 -23.56
N THR A 286 10.71 -11.04 -23.62
CA THR A 286 11.20 -11.84 -22.49
C THR A 286 12.54 -11.27 -22.00
N GLU A 287 13.54 -11.18 -22.87
CA GLU A 287 14.88 -10.67 -22.53
C GLU A 287 14.84 -9.26 -21.92
N LEU A 288 13.98 -8.38 -22.44
CA LEU A 288 13.80 -7.03 -21.89
C LEU A 288 13.24 -7.06 -20.47
N VAL A 289 12.23 -7.89 -20.20
CA VAL A 289 11.67 -8.06 -18.85
C VAL A 289 12.71 -8.64 -17.89
N TYR A 290 13.51 -9.62 -18.34
CA TYR A 290 14.61 -10.18 -17.55
C TYR A 290 15.66 -9.10 -17.21
N GLY A 291 16.08 -8.30 -18.19
CA GLY A 291 17.02 -7.20 -17.98
C GLY A 291 16.48 -6.14 -17.03
N ALA A 292 15.20 -5.77 -17.18
CA ALA A 292 14.54 -4.82 -16.27
C ALA A 292 14.48 -5.33 -14.82
N ARG A 293 14.18 -6.61 -14.65
CA ARG A 293 14.18 -7.26 -13.33
C ARG A 293 15.58 -7.33 -12.73
N GLU A 294 16.58 -7.72 -13.51
CA GLU A 294 17.95 -7.84 -13.04
C GLU A 294 18.51 -6.49 -12.58
N ASN A 295 18.30 -5.42 -13.38
CA ASN A 295 18.66 -4.06 -13.02
C ASN A 295 17.97 -3.61 -11.72
N CYS A 296 16.65 -3.81 -11.63
CA CYS A 296 15.87 -3.45 -10.44
C CYS A 296 16.37 -4.17 -9.18
N LEU A 297 16.68 -5.48 -9.28
CA LEU A 297 17.24 -6.23 -8.16
C LEU A 297 18.70 -5.85 -7.84
N SER A 298 19.49 -5.37 -8.81
CA SER A 298 20.84 -4.84 -8.56
C SER A 298 20.77 -3.58 -7.70
N LEU A 299 19.94 -2.61 -8.11
CA LEU A 299 19.73 -1.36 -7.37
C LEU A 299 19.28 -1.63 -5.92
N LEU A 300 18.33 -2.57 -5.74
CA LEU A 300 17.85 -2.96 -4.40
C LEU A 300 18.98 -3.54 -3.53
N ARG A 301 19.86 -4.37 -4.11
CA ARG A 301 21.00 -4.97 -3.41
C ARG A 301 22.05 -3.91 -3.07
N GLU A 302 22.36 -3.01 -3.99
CA GLU A 302 23.30 -1.92 -3.79
C GLU A 302 22.84 -1.00 -2.65
N GLU A 303 21.55 -0.64 -2.62
CA GLU A 303 20.95 0.12 -1.51
C GLU A 303 21.11 -0.64 -0.18
N ALA A 304 20.71 -1.91 -0.12
CA ALA A 304 20.81 -2.71 1.10
C ALA A 304 22.27 -2.89 1.59
N GLN A 305 23.22 -3.06 0.68
CA GLN A 305 24.65 -3.15 1.00
C GLN A 305 25.19 -1.83 1.54
N SER A 306 24.77 -0.70 0.95
CA SER A 306 25.17 0.63 1.43
C SER A 306 24.71 0.92 2.86
N LEU A 307 23.63 0.27 3.29
CA LEU A 307 23.08 0.33 4.65
C LEU A 307 23.74 -0.69 5.61
N GLY A 308 24.69 -1.50 5.14
CA GLY A 308 25.35 -2.55 5.92
C GLY A 308 24.44 -3.74 6.24
N ALA A 309 23.41 -3.99 5.43
CA ALA A 309 22.53 -5.15 5.60
C ALA A 309 23.18 -6.42 5.08
N GLU A 310 22.87 -7.55 5.72
CA GLU A 310 23.36 -8.88 5.30
C GLU A 310 22.49 -9.48 4.18
N ARG A 311 21.22 -9.07 4.12
CA ARG A 311 20.21 -9.67 3.24
C ARG A 311 18.99 -8.75 3.11
N VAL A 312 18.25 -8.93 2.02
CA VAL A 312 16.91 -8.37 1.81
C VAL A 312 15.90 -9.51 1.90
N VAL A 313 14.89 -9.35 2.75
CA VAL A 313 13.83 -10.34 3.01
C VAL A 313 12.47 -9.75 2.65
N GLY A 314 11.45 -10.60 2.52
CA GLY A 314 10.10 -10.13 2.16
C GLY A 314 9.99 -9.56 0.74
N ASN A 315 10.99 -9.77 -0.12
CA ASN A 315 11.05 -9.11 -1.42
C ASN A 315 9.83 -9.44 -2.30
N ARG A 316 9.07 -8.40 -2.66
CA ARG A 316 7.95 -8.46 -3.61
C ARG A 316 8.37 -7.79 -4.90
N LEU A 317 8.52 -8.58 -5.96
CA LEU A 317 8.77 -8.11 -7.31
C LEU A 317 7.44 -8.01 -8.07
N GLN A 318 7.16 -6.84 -8.64
CA GLN A 318 5.98 -6.63 -9.48
C GLN A 318 6.38 -6.01 -10.81
N ILE A 319 5.69 -6.42 -11.87
CA ILE A 319 5.82 -5.86 -13.21
C ILE A 319 4.47 -5.27 -13.58
N ARG A 320 4.46 -4.02 -14.03
CA ARG A 320 3.23 -3.28 -14.36
C ARG A 320 3.40 -2.59 -15.70
N GLU A 321 2.32 -2.48 -16.46
CA GLU A 321 2.29 -1.63 -17.64
C GLU A 321 1.83 -0.22 -17.22
N LEU A 322 2.66 0.79 -17.44
CA LEU A 322 2.34 2.19 -17.12
C LEU A 322 1.52 2.85 -18.23
N SER A 323 1.88 2.53 -19.46
CA SER A 323 1.23 2.97 -20.69
C SER A 323 1.58 1.98 -21.80
N PRO A 324 0.87 1.97 -22.94
CA PRO A 324 1.19 1.09 -24.05
C PRO A 324 2.68 1.15 -24.42
N GLY A 325 3.39 0.03 -24.28
CA GLY A 325 4.82 -0.08 -24.59
C GLY A 325 5.78 0.44 -23.51
N LEU A 326 5.31 0.75 -22.30
CA LEU A 326 6.14 1.15 -21.16
C LEU A 326 5.82 0.28 -19.95
N ILE A 327 6.82 -0.45 -19.46
CA ILE A 327 6.70 -1.31 -18.28
C ILE A 327 7.49 -0.76 -17.11
N GLU A 328 6.96 -0.92 -15.90
CA GLU A 328 7.61 -0.65 -14.63
C GLU A 328 7.90 -1.98 -13.94
N VAL A 329 9.13 -2.19 -13.49
CA VAL A 329 9.51 -3.28 -12.60
C VAL A 329 9.86 -2.70 -11.24
N VAL A 330 9.14 -3.11 -10.21
CA VAL A 330 9.32 -2.63 -8.84
C VAL A 330 9.71 -3.79 -7.95
N ALA A 331 10.73 -3.59 -7.12
CA ALA A 331 11.11 -4.51 -6.05
C ALA A 331 11.05 -3.77 -4.71
N VAL A 332 10.46 -4.40 -3.70
CA VAL A 332 10.27 -3.86 -2.36
C VAL A 332 10.61 -4.94 -1.35
N GLY A 333 11.45 -4.65 -0.36
CA GLY A 333 11.78 -5.59 0.71
C GLY A 333 12.44 -4.90 1.91
N THR A 334 12.64 -5.65 3.00
CA THR A 334 13.30 -5.16 4.20
C THR A 334 14.75 -5.62 4.18
N ALA A 335 15.68 -4.67 4.22
CA ALA A 335 17.08 -4.95 4.48
C ALA A 335 17.25 -5.31 5.97
N VAL A 336 17.86 -6.46 6.26
CA VAL A 336 18.04 -6.99 7.62
C VAL A 336 19.49 -7.35 7.90
N ARG A 337 19.88 -7.28 9.17
CA ARG A 337 21.21 -7.69 9.67
C ARG A 337 21.08 -8.35 11.03
N ARG A 338 22.08 -9.11 11.45
CA ARG A 338 22.12 -9.61 12.82
C ARG A 338 22.38 -8.47 13.79
N LEU A 339 21.69 -8.48 14.93
CA LEU A 339 21.86 -7.49 15.97
C LEU A 339 21.69 -8.14 17.35
N ALA A 340 22.67 -7.92 18.23
CA ALA A 340 22.61 -8.42 19.59
C ALA A 340 21.45 -7.80 20.36
N GLY A 341 20.78 -8.59 21.20
CA GLY A 341 19.63 -8.14 21.99
C GLY A 341 18.29 -8.17 21.23
N ILE A 342 18.26 -8.71 20.01
CA ILE A 342 17.03 -8.98 19.27
C ILE A 342 16.61 -10.42 19.54
N ALA A 343 15.53 -10.57 20.29
CA ALA A 343 14.87 -11.84 20.55
C ALA A 343 13.42 -11.55 20.97
N PRO A 344 12.46 -12.40 20.58
CA PRO A 344 11.11 -12.27 21.09
C PRO A 344 11.00 -12.70 22.55
N HIS A 345 9.93 -12.24 23.21
CA HIS A 345 9.58 -12.63 24.56
C HIS A 345 9.08 -14.08 24.66
N SER A 346 8.37 -14.56 23.63
CA SER A 346 7.84 -15.92 23.57
C SER A 346 8.64 -16.81 22.61
N ALA A 347 8.72 -18.12 22.90
CA ALA A 347 9.39 -19.07 22.04
C ALA A 347 8.61 -19.41 20.75
N ALA A 348 7.29 -19.17 20.73
CA ALA A 348 6.44 -19.39 19.58
C ALA A 348 5.24 -18.44 19.61
N LEU A 349 4.72 -18.12 18.44
CA LEU A 349 3.45 -17.40 18.32
C LEU A 349 2.27 -18.35 18.62
N PRO A 350 1.20 -17.84 19.25
CA PRO A 350 -0.05 -18.57 19.33
C PRO A 350 -0.60 -18.76 17.91
N VAL A 351 -1.31 -19.87 17.69
CA VAL A 351 -1.87 -20.18 16.37
C VAL A 351 -2.78 -19.06 15.86
N GLN A 352 -3.49 -18.37 16.74
CA GLN A 352 -4.37 -17.24 16.43
C GLN A 352 -3.63 -16.03 15.85
N ALA A 353 -2.33 -15.85 16.18
CA ALA A 353 -1.53 -14.77 15.63
C ALA A 353 -1.01 -15.08 14.21
N VAL A 354 -1.11 -16.34 13.77
CA VAL A 354 -0.63 -16.83 12.46
C VAL A 354 -1.79 -17.27 11.56
N ALA A 355 -2.87 -17.76 12.17
CA ALA A 355 -4.08 -18.17 11.47
C ALA A 355 -4.68 -16.96 10.76
N ARG A 356 -4.92 -17.12 9.45
CA ARG A 356 -5.61 -16.10 8.68
C ARG A 356 -7.07 -16.09 9.11
N ASP A 357 -7.59 -14.94 9.49
CA ASP A 357 -9.03 -14.76 9.57
C ASP A 357 -9.57 -14.75 8.14
N ASP A 358 -10.38 -15.75 7.81
CA ASP A 358 -11.15 -15.79 6.56
C ASP A 358 -12.34 -14.81 6.68
N ASP A 359 -12.06 -13.52 6.86
CA ASP A 359 -13.11 -12.50 6.91
C ASP A 359 -13.67 -12.27 5.51
N SER A 360 -14.93 -12.66 5.34
CA SER A 360 -15.70 -12.70 4.09
C SER A 360 -16.22 -11.34 3.62
N LEU A 361 -15.68 -10.22 4.13
CA LEU A 361 -16.05 -8.86 3.73
C LEU A 361 -14.85 -7.93 3.83
N SER A 362 -14.00 -7.91 2.80
CA SER A 362 -13.11 -6.79 2.55
C SER A 362 -13.97 -5.59 2.12
N LEU A 363 -14.41 -4.77 3.07
CA LEU A 363 -15.02 -3.46 2.80
C LEU A 363 -13.95 -2.44 2.35
N SER A 364 -13.00 -2.85 1.51
CA SER A 364 -12.23 -1.90 0.69
C SER A 364 -13.18 -1.40 -0.40
N GLY A 365 -13.94 -0.36 -0.09
CA GLY A 365 -14.92 0.26 -0.96
C GLY A 365 -14.30 0.76 -2.25
N GLY A 366 -14.39 -0.07 -3.29
CA GLY A 366 -14.18 0.32 -4.67
C GLY A 366 -15.30 1.26 -5.13
N GLY A 367 -14.94 2.51 -5.40
CA GLY A 367 -15.81 3.51 -5.99
C GLY A 367 -15.14 4.16 -7.19
N SER A 368 -15.41 3.58 -8.37
CA SER A 368 -15.42 4.15 -9.73
C SER A 368 -14.47 3.51 -10.76
N ALA A 369 -15.11 3.21 -11.89
CA ALA A 369 -14.65 2.46 -13.05
C ALA A 369 -13.27 2.85 -13.58
N GLY A 370 -12.48 1.82 -13.91
CA GLY A 370 -11.47 1.89 -14.95
C GLY A 370 -10.03 2.09 -14.48
N PHE A 371 -9.49 1.21 -13.63
CA PHE A 371 -8.12 0.71 -13.68
C PHE A 371 -8.03 -0.47 -12.69
N ALA A 372 -7.57 -1.62 -13.17
CA ALA A 372 -7.49 -2.85 -12.38
C ALA A 372 -6.40 -2.75 -11.29
N GLY A 373 -6.73 -3.20 -10.07
CA GLY A 373 -5.79 -3.49 -8.99
C GLY A 373 -5.47 -2.30 -8.08
N SER A 374 -6.30 -2.06 -7.06
CA SER A 374 -5.88 -1.32 -5.86
C SER A 374 -4.80 -2.15 -5.17
N LEU A 375 -3.54 -1.69 -5.20
CA LEU A 375 -2.41 -2.41 -4.62
C LEU A 375 -2.19 -1.94 -3.19
N ALA A 376 -2.55 -2.81 -2.25
CA ALA A 376 -2.03 -2.74 -0.88
C ALA A 376 -0.77 -3.59 -0.79
N PHE A 377 0.41 -2.97 -0.71
CA PHE A 377 1.62 -3.66 -0.30
C PHE A 377 1.58 -3.78 1.23
N GLY A 378 0.87 -4.78 1.73
CA GLY A 378 0.58 -4.89 3.16
C GLY A 378 -0.45 -5.97 3.47
N ALA A 379 -0.35 -7.11 2.79
CA ALA A 379 -0.99 -8.36 3.14
C ALA A 379 -0.28 -9.45 2.32
N GLY A 380 0.28 -10.44 2.99
CA GLY A 380 0.82 -11.62 2.33
C GLY A 380 -0.27 -12.32 1.52
N ILE A 381 0.07 -12.66 0.27
CA ILE A 381 -0.58 -13.66 -0.57
C ILE A 381 -2.03 -13.30 -0.99
N GLU A 382 -2.13 -12.53 -2.07
CA GLU A 382 -3.24 -12.63 -3.02
C GLU A 382 -2.97 -13.80 -3.96
N ARG A 383 -3.70 -14.91 -3.79
CA ARG A 383 -3.91 -15.85 -4.89
C ARG A 383 -5.08 -15.32 -5.70
N GLY A 384 -4.83 -14.94 -6.94
CA GLY A 384 -5.89 -14.73 -7.93
C GLY A 384 -6.68 -16.03 -8.09
N ILE A 385 -7.89 -16.08 -7.53
CA ILE A 385 -8.89 -17.05 -7.95
C ILE A 385 -9.38 -16.58 -9.32
N GLN A 386 -8.84 -17.19 -10.38
CA GLN A 386 -9.50 -17.17 -11.68
C GLN A 386 -10.86 -17.88 -11.52
N GLN A 387 -11.91 -17.11 -11.23
CA GLN A 387 -13.25 -17.56 -11.58
C GLN A 387 -13.27 -17.66 -13.11
N ARG A 388 -13.18 -18.90 -13.62
CA ARG A 388 -13.53 -19.24 -14.99
C ARG A 388 -15.02 -18.96 -15.17
N VAL A 389 -15.40 -17.72 -15.46
CA VAL A 389 -16.61 -17.47 -16.23
C VAL A 389 -16.25 -17.83 -17.67
N SER A 390 -16.76 -18.95 -18.16
CA SER A 390 -16.56 -19.30 -19.57
C SER A 390 -17.27 -18.22 -20.42
N PRO A 391 -16.58 -17.58 -21.39
CA PRO A 391 -17.21 -16.64 -22.31
C PRO A 391 -18.41 -17.27 -23.05
N SER A 392 -18.37 -18.59 -23.22
CA SER A 392 -19.42 -19.41 -23.81
C SER A 392 -20.72 -19.38 -23.00
N GLY A 393 -20.66 -19.35 -21.66
CA GLY A 393 -21.84 -19.34 -20.80
C GLY A 393 -22.61 -18.01 -20.84
N CYS A 394 -21.90 -16.87 -20.83
CA CYS A 394 -22.52 -15.56 -20.97
C CYS A 394 -23.11 -15.35 -22.36
N PHE A 395 -22.44 -15.83 -23.42
CA PHE A 395 -22.97 -15.73 -24.79
C PHE A 395 -24.25 -16.56 -24.96
N MET A 396 -24.28 -17.78 -24.41
CA MET A 396 -25.47 -18.64 -24.49
C MET A 396 -26.65 -18.07 -23.70
N ALA A 397 -26.40 -17.46 -22.54
CA ALA A 397 -27.43 -16.78 -21.75
C ALA A 397 -27.98 -15.53 -22.47
N LEU A 398 -27.13 -14.74 -23.12
CA LEU A 398 -27.54 -13.58 -23.93
C LEU A 398 -28.37 -13.98 -25.16
N VAL A 399 -27.98 -15.06 -25.84
CA VAL A 399 -28.74 -15.60 -26.99
C VAL A 399 -30.11 -16.12 -26.54
N MET A 400 -30.19 -16.83 -25.40
CA MET A 400 -31.46 -17.33 -24.87
C MET A 400 -32.37 -16.20 -24.39
N ALA A 401 -31.83 -15.16 -23.76
CA ALA A 401 -32.60 -13.97 -23.36
C ALA A 401 -33.08 -13.17 -24.57
N GLY A 402 -32.26 -13.05 -25.63
CA GLY A 402 -32.65 -12.42 -26.89
C GLY A 402 -33.77 -13.17 -27.61
N LEU A 403 -33.71 -14.50 -27.66
CA LEU A 403 -34.76 -15.34 -28.25
C LEU A 403 -36.07 -15.28 -27.46
N ALA A 404 -36.00 -15.21 -26.13
CA ALA A 404 -37.19 -15.03 -25.29
C ALA A 404 -37.85 -13.66 -25.51
N LEU A 405 -37.05 -12.59 -25.67
CA LEU A 405 -37.57 -11.25 -25.97
C LEU A 405 -38.21 -11.18 -27.36
N ILE A 406 -37.60 -11.81 -28.36
CA ILE A 406 -38.18 -11.90 -29.71
C ILE A 406 -39.50 -12.68 -29.67
N GLY A 407 -39.57 -13.77 -28.90
CA GLY A 407 -40.81 -14.53 -28.70
C GLY A 407 -41.93 -13.68 -28.09
N ILE A 408 -41.62 -12.89 -27.06
CA ILE A 408 -42.59 -11.99 -26.42
C ILE A 408 -43.05 -10.90 -27.39
N VAL A 409 -42.14 -10.29 -28.15
CA VAL A 409 -42.48 -9.26 -29.15
C VAL A 409 -43.36 -9.83 -30.26
N ILE A 410 -43.08 -11.05 -30.74
CA ILE A 410 -43.91 -11.73 -31.74
C ILE A 410 -45.29 -12.06 -31.17
N SER A 411 -45.39 -12.56 -29.94
CA SER A 411 -46.67 -12.83 -29.29
C SER A 411 -47.51 -11.56 -29.08
N ILE A 412 -46.89 -10.43 -28.75
CA ILE A 412 -47.57 -9.13 -28.64
C ILE A 412 -48.06 -8.67 -30.02
N LEU A 413 -47.22 -8.78 -31.06
CA LEU A 413 -47.59 -8.40 -32.43
C LEU A 413 -48.74 -9.25 -33.01
N VAL A 414 -48.77 -10.56 -32.70
CA VAL A 414 -49.85 -11.46 -33.11
C VAL A 414 -51.15 -11.18 -32.33
N ALA A 415 -51.06 -10.86 -31.05
CA ALA A 415 -52.23 -10.49 -30.24
C ALA A 415 -52.89 -9.16 -30.66
N THR A 416 -52.12 -8.23 -31.25
CA THR A 416 -52.65 -6.95 -31.74
C THR A 416 -53.28 -6.99 -33.15
N ARG A 417 -53.32 -8.17 -33.80
CA ARG A 417 -53.89 -8.35 -35.15
C ARG A 417 -55.24 -9.07 -35.18
N HIS A 418 -55.93 -9.17 -34.04
CA HIS A 418 -57.32 -9.65 -33.96
C HIS A 418 -58.28 -8.58 -33.47
#